data_AF-A0A0S8IHE3-F1
#
_entry.id   AF-A0A0S8IHE3-F1
#
_cell.length_a   1.000
_cell.length_b   1.000
_cell.length_c   1.000
_cell.angle_alpha   90.00
_cell.angle_beta   90.00
_cell.angle_gamma   90.00
#
_symmetry.space_group_name_H-M   'P 1'
#
loop_
_entity.id
_entity.type
_entity.pdbx_description
1 polymer ?
#
loop_
_entity_poly.entity_id
_entity_poly.type
_entity_poly.pdbx_seq_one_letter_code
_entity_poly.pdbx_strand_id
1 'polypeptide(L)'
;FISIIHENSQKIVPILHLKEPGVITTKESYGFFLYIGMLYWELLPGRRIIYINTDEDKHDEKIGSYYTIHIISIDSNEDKKIIHQFNPIKYPDNLSKKFPLGREFPILQKELDKIFKNKKYFPSVEMMTIDGHYAFVFLYKYKDANKKETNNNERFVDIFDLNNEKFIGSYIFPSRFNTIKYGYAYDGNRDQEGFAEIRKYKINPIVYGSDSVRFA
;
A
#
# COMPACT_ATOMS: atom_id res chain seq x y z
N PHE A 1 16.63 -5.83 -4.87
CA PHE A 1 16.61 -5.77 -3.40
C PHE A 1 16.49 -4.31 -3.03
N ILE A 2 15.66 -3.98 -2.04
CA ILE A 2 15.57 -2.63 -1.47
C ILE A 2 16.32 -2.64 -0.13
N SER A 3 17.08 -1.58 0.11
CA SER A 3 17.71 -1.33 1.41
C SER A 3 17.30 0.03 1.92
N ILE A 4 16.86 0.09 3.18
CA ILE A 4 16.69 1.33 3.93
C ILE A 4 17.87 1.40 4.89
N ILE A 5 18.66 2.45 4.78
CA ILE A 5 19.84 2.70 5.61
C ILE A 5 19.66 4.03 6.36
N HIS A 6 20.19 4.10 7.57
CA HIS A 6 20.32 5.33 8.33
C HIS A 6 21.80 5.66 8.50
N GLU A 7 22.20 6.80 7.97
CA GLU A 7 23.54 7.34 8.09
C GLU A 7 23.57 8.42 9.17
N ASN A 8 24.54 8.34 10.07
CA ASN A 8 24.87 9.40 11.02
C ASN A 8 26.36 9.75 10.92
N SER A 9 26.82 10.72 11.72
CA SER A 9 28.20 11.21 11.66
C SER A 9 29.30 10.18 11.95
N GLN A 10 28.93 8.98 12.43
CA GLN A 10 29.88 7.93 12.82
C GLN A 10 29.78 6.69 11.95
N LYS A 11 28.59 6.36 11.41
CA LYS A 11 28.35 5.10 10.72
C LYS A 11 27.11 5.11 9.83
N ILE A 12 27.09 4.17 8.90
CA ILE A 12 25.91 3.75 8.14
C ILE A 12 25.36 2.49 8.81
N VAL A 13 24.07 2.51 9.17
CA VAL A 13 23.37 1.38 9.79
C VAL A 13 22.27 0.90 8.84
N PRO A 14 22.30 -0.35 8.35
CA PRO A 14 21.18 -0.90 7.62
C PRO A 14 20.00 -1.12 8.57
N ILE A 15 18.86 -0.53 8.25
CA ILE A 15 17.60 -0.71 8.99
C ILE A 15 16.80 -1.86 8.39
N LEU A 16 16.72 -1.90 7.05
CA LEU A 16 15.93 -2.88 6.31
C LEU A 16 16.71 -3.33 5.08
N HIS A 17 16.72 -4.63 4.82
CA HIS A 17 17.25 -5.21 3.59
C HIS A 17 16.33 -6.33 3.14
N LEU A 18 15.56 -6.09 2.07
CA LEU A 18 14.54 -7.02 1.62
C LEU A 18 14.54 -7.19 0.11
N LYS A 19 13.99 -8.32 -0.34
CA LYS A 19 13.73 -8.54 -1.76
C LYS A 19 12.62 -7.58 -2.17
N GLU A 20 12.88 -6.81 -3.23
CA GLU A 20 11.90 -5.87 -3.73
C GLU A 20 10.69 -6.61 -4.30
N PRO A 21 9.46 -6.23 -3.91
CA PRO A 21 8.24 -6.88 -4.40
C PRO A 21 8.10 -6.73 -5.89
N GLY A 22 7.73 -7.82 -6.54
CA GLY A 22 7.26 -7.75 -7.93
C GLY A 22 8.28 -7.24 -8.96
N VAL A 23 9.59 -7.22 -8.68
CA VAL A 23 10.55 -6.78 -9.70
C VAL A 23 10.65 -7.78 -10.83
N ILE A 24 10.26 -7.33 -12.02
CA ILE A 24 10.61 -8.00 -13.27
C ILE A 24 11.91 -7.37 -13.75
N THR A 25 13.02 -8.10 -13.60
CA THR A 25 14.36 -7.65 -13.99
C THR A 25 14.55 -7.72 -15.50
N THR A 26 13.76 -6.94 -16.25
CA THR A 26 13.95 -6.72 -17.68
C THR A 26 14.37 -5.26 -17.88
N LYS A 27 15.19 -4.98 -18.89
CA LYS A 27 15.62 -3.60 -19.22
C LYS A 27 14.46 -2.69 -19.67
N GLU A 28 13.25 -3.25 -19.80
CA GLU A 28 12.06 -2.65 -20.41
C GLU A 28 10.93 -2.48 -19.38
N SER A 29 11.25 -2.27 -18.09
CA SER A 29 10.23 -2.21 -17.03
C SER A 29 9.35 -0.95 -17.12
N TYR A 30 8.13 -1.12 -17.64
CA TYR A 30 7.06 -0.14 -17.53
C TYR A 30 6.06 -0.55 -16.45
N GLY A 31 5.76 0.32 -15.48
CA GLY A 31 4.46 0.46 -14.79
C GLY A 31 3.70 -0.71 -14.12
N PHE A 32 4.14 -1.98 -14.17
CA PHE A 32 3.33 -3.13 -13.70
C PHE A 32 3.30 -3.37 -12.19
N PHE A 33 4.07 -2.61 -11.41
CA PHE A 33 4.32 -2.86 -9.98
C PHE A 33 3.05 -2.98 -9.14
N LEU A 34 1.98 -2.24 -9.48
CA LEU A 34 0.72 -2.27 -8.74
C LEU A 34 0.03 -3.64 -8.72
N TYR A 35 0.24 -4.48 -9.75
CA TYR A 35 -0.42 -5.78 -9.85
C TYR A 35 0.35 -6.91 -9.16
N ILE A 36 1.64 -6.72 -8.95
CA ILE A 36 2.57 -7.79 -8.57
C ILE A 36 3.17 -7.58 -7.18
N GLY A 37 2.83 -6.48 -6.53
CA GLY A 37 3.23 -6.16 -5.17
C GLY A 37 4.17 -4.97 -5.09
N MET A 38 4.19 -4.32 -3.92
CA MET A 38 4.97 -3.13 -3.67
C MET A 38 5.43 -3.10 -2.20
N LEU A 39 6.54 -2.41 -1.96
CA LEU A 39 6.96 -2.00 -0.62
C LEU A 39 6.40 -0.60 -0.36
N TYR A 40 5.51 -0.48 0.62
CA TYR A 40 5.09 0.81 1.14
C TYR A 40 5.83 1.07 2.43
N TRP A 41 6.46 2.22 2.57
CA TRP A 41 7.15 2.59 3.80
C TRP A 41 7.08 4.09 4.04
N GLU A 42 7.13 4.49 5.30
CA GLU A 42 7.10 5.89 5.73
C GLU A 42 7.94 6.09 7.00
N LEU A 43 8.35 7.33 7.24
CA LEU A 43 8.99 7.75 8.50
C LEU A 43 7.93 8.12 9.54
N LEU A 44 8.11 7.63 10.77
CA LEU A 44 7.26 7.92 11.91
C LEU A 44 7.96 8.82 12.93
N PRO A 45 7.21 9.59 13.73
CA PRO A 45 7.74 10.26 14.91
C PRO A 45 8.46 9.28 15.87
N GLY A 46 9.48 9.80 16.56
CA GLY A 46 10.28 9.01 17.50
C GLY A 46 11.34 8.13 16.84
N ARG A 47 11.86 8.53 15.66
CA ARG A 47 12.92 7.81 14.93
C ARG A 47 12.53 6.36 14.65
N ARG A 48 11.33 6.19 14.11
CA ARG A 48 10.79 4.88 13.69
C ARG A 48 10.50 4.89 12.20
N ILE A 49 10.51 3.73 11.58
CA ILE A 49 9.96 3.51 10.24
C ILE A 49 8.75 2.58 10.35
N ILE A 50 7.81 2.75 9.43
CA ILE A 50 6.74 1.79 9.18
C ILE A 50 6.91 1.25 7.78
N TYR A 51 6.65 -0.04 7.58
CA TYR A 51 6.49 -0.58 6.23
C TYR A 51 5.48 -1.72 6.14
N ILE A 52 4.97 -1.91 4.93
CA ILE A 52 4.20 -3.07 4.50
C ILE A 52 4.86 -3.60 3.23
N ASN A 53 5.23 -4.87 3.24
CA ASN A 53 5.76 -5.57 2.10
C ASN A 53 4.72 -6.60 1.62
N THR A 54 4.06 -6.35 0.50
CA THR A 54 2.99 -7.24 0.02
C THR A 54 3.50 -8.60 -0.47
N ASP A 55 4.82 -8.80 -0.63
CA ASP A 55 5.38 -10.14 -0.89
C ASP A 55 5.39 -11.02 0.38
N GLU A 56 5.15 -10.42 1.55
CA GLU A 56 5.02 -11.12 2.84
C GLU A 56 3.57 -11.48 3.17
N ASP A 57 2.62 -11.13 2.28
CA ASP A 57 1.23 -11.54 2.42
C ASP A 57 1.12 -13.05 2.56
N LYS A 58 0.40 -13.49 3.60
CA LYS A 58 0.13 -14.90 3.85
C LYS A 58 -1.27 -15.24 3.37
N HIS A 59 -1.40 -16.35 2.67
CA HIS A 59 -2.68 -16.88 2.21
C HIS A 59 -2.81 -18.33 2.66
N ASP A 60 -3.78 -18.58 3.53
CA ASP A 60 -4.12 -19.93 4.00
C ASP A 60 -5.62 -20.15 3.83
N GLU A 61 -6.00 -21.30 3.27
CA GLU A 61 -7.39 -21.62 2.94
C GLU A 61 -8.27 -21.83 4.18
N LYS A 62 -7.68 -22.17 5.34
CA LYS A 62 -8.40 -22.45 6.59
C LYS A 62 -8.48 -21.24 7.50
N ILE A 63 -7.38 -20.49 7.63
CA ILE A 63 -7.32 -19.36 8.58
C ILE A 63 -7.56 -18.00 7.91
N GLY A 64 -7.36 -17.88 6.61
CA GLY A 64 -7.60 -16.64 5.86
C GLY A 64 -6.32 -16.03 5.27
N SER A 65 -6.43 -14.79 4.81
CA SER A 65 -5.30 -14.04 4.24
C SER A 65 -4.93 -12.86 5.13
N TYR A 66 -3.64 -12.61 5.26
CA TYR A 66 -3.10 -11.64 6.21
C TYR A 66 -1.97 -10.82 5.59
N TYR A 67 -1.97 -9.52 5.86
CA TYR A 67 -0.82 -8.65 5.63
C TYR A 67 -0.18 -8.28 6.96
N THR A 68 1.08 -7.86 6.92
CA THR A 68 1.84 -7.47 8.12
C THR A 68 2.31 -6.03 8.00
N ILE A 69 2.02 -5.24 9.01
CA ILE A 69 2.60 -3.91 9.21
C ILE A 69 3.78 -4.06 10.17
N HIS A 70 4.94 -3.61 9.72
CA HIS A 70 6.16 -3.57 10.52
C HIS A 70 6.40 -2.16 11.03
N ILE A 71 6.78 -2.01 12.29
CA ILE A 71 7.18 -0.76 12.92
C ILE A 71 8.57 -0.98 13.52
N ILE A 72 9.59 -0.42 12.88
CA ILE A 72 10.99 -0.59 13.29
C ILE A 72 11.50 0.68 13.97
N SER A 73 12.07 0.52 15.15
CA SER A 73 12.86 1.57 15.82
C SER A 73 14.25 1.69 15.16
N ILE A 74 14.62 2.90 14.71
CA ILE A 74 15.94 3.15 14.10
C ILE A 74 17.06 3.03 15.15
N ASP A 75 16.75 3.33 16.41
CA ASP A 75 17.76 3.38 17.47
C ASP A 75 18.03 2.00 18.08
N SER A 76 17.01 1.15 18.19
CA SER A 76 17.11 -0.19 18.79
C SER A 76 17.04 -1.36 17.80
N ASN A 77 16.65 -1.11 16.54
CA ASN A 77 16.30 -2.13 15.55
C ASN A 77 15.19 -3.10 16.00
N GLU A 78 14.42 -2.75 17.04
CA GLU A 78 13.24 -3.53 17.44
C GLU A 78 12.17 -3.45 16.35
N ASP A 79 11.67 -4.60 15.90
CA ASP A 79 10.62 -4.76 14.88
C ASP A 79 9.33 -5.25 15.52
N LYS A 80 8.35 -4.36 15.62
CA LYS A 80 7.00 -4.68 16.08
C LYS A 80 6.08 -4.94 14.91
N LYS A 81 5.18 -5.91 15.06
CA LYS A 81 4.33 -6.41 13.97
C LYS A 81 2.86 -6.35 14.32
N ILE A 82 2.08 -5.73 13.43
CA ILE A 82 0.62 -5.82 13.44
C ILE A 82 0.22 -6.72 12.28
N ILE A 83 -0.44 -7.85 12.57
CA ILE A 83 -0.93 -8.79 11.56
C ILE A 83 -2.43 -8.56 11.42
N HIS A 84 -2.88 -8.25 10.20
CA HIS A 84 -4.29 -7.96 9.94
C HIS A 84 -4.85 -8.84 8.82
N GLN A 85 -6.06 -9.34 9.04
CA GLN A 85 -6.75 -10.18 8.06
C GLN A 85 -7.37 -9.32 6.97
N PHE A 86 -7.33 -9.77 5.73
CA PHE A 86 -8.00 -9.14 4.60
C PHE A 86 -8.69 -10.16 3.70
N ASN A 87 -9.59 -9.68 2.84
CA ASN A 87 -10.23 -10.50 1.83
C ASN A 87 -9.37 -10.52 0.57
N PRO A 88 -8.72 -11.65 0.21
CA PRO A 88 -7.81 -11.68 -0.91
C PRO A 88 -8.58 -11.70 -2.23
N ILE A 89 -8.01 -11.06 -3.25
CA ILE A 89 -8.59 -11.07 -4.59
C ILE A 89 -7.77 -12.00 -5.46
N LYS A 90 -8.41 -13.06 -5.97
CA LYS A 90 -7.76 -14.01 -6.89
C LYS A 90 -7.45 -13.33 -8.21
N TYR A 91 -6.31 -13.66 -8.81
CA TYR A 91 -6.09 -13.31 -10.19
C TYR A 91 -7.11 -14.04 -11.09
N PRO A 92 -7.70 -13.35 -12.07
CA PRO A 92 -8.43 -14.02 -13.14
C PRO A 92 -7.51 -14.97 -13.92
N ASP A 93 -8.02 -16.14 -14.33
CA ASP A 93 -7.25 -17.13 -15.11
C ASP A 93 -6.69 -16.57 -16.42
N ASN A 94 -7.29 -15.50 -16.95
CA ASN A 94 -6.90 -14.83 -18.18
C ASN A 94 -6.25 -13.46 -17.96
N LEU A 95 -5.77 -13.15 -16.74
CA LEU A 95 -5.25 -11.82 -16.41
C LEU A 95 -4.12 -11.39 -17.35
N SER A 96 -3.20 -12.31 -17.66
CA SER A 96 -2.12 -12.06 -18.62
C SER A 96 -2.61 -11.60 -19.99
N LYS A 97 -3.73 -12.16 -20.46
CA LYS A 97 -4.36 -11.80 -21.74
C LYS A 97 -5.08 -10.46 -21.68
N LYS A 98 -5.45 -9.98 -20.48
CA LYS A 98 -6.08 -8.66 -20.28
C LYS A 98 -5.06 -7.51 -20.30
N PHE A 99 -3.78 -7.81 -20.11
CA PHE A 99 -2.67 -6.86 -20.26
C PHE A 99 -1.75 -7.30 -21.40
N PRO A 100 -2.25 -7.38 -22.66
CA PRO A 100 -1.41 -7.79 -23.76
C PRO A 100 -0.39 -6.67 -24.00
N LEU A 101 0.84 -6.90 -23.56
CA LEU A 101 1.99 -6.07 -23.93
C LEU A 101 2.35 -6.21 -25.42
N GLY A 102 1.63 -7.06 -26.14
CA GLY A 102 1.81 -7.31 -27.56
C GLY A 102 3.10 -8.08 -27.87
N ARG A 103 3.42 -8.17 -29.16
CA ARG A 103 4.68 -8.75 -29.65
C ARG A 103 5.90 -7.89 -29.31
N GLU A 104 5.69 -6.68 -28.79
CA GLU A 104 6.74 -5.70 -28.51
C GLU A 104 7.55 -6.08 -27.26
N PHE A 105 6.94 -6.78 -26.29
CA PHE A 105 7.61 -7.19 -25.05
C PHE A 105 7.33 -8.66 -24.65
N PRO A 106 7.70 -9.65 -25.49
CA PRO A 106 7.37 -11.05 -25.26
C PRO A 106 8.04 -11.65 -24.02
N ILE A 107 9.23 -11.16 -23.65
CA ILE A 107 9.94 -11.58 -22.44
C ILE A 107 9.19 -11.11 -21.20
N LEU A 108 8.77 -9.84 -21.18
CA LEU A 108 8.02 -9.25 -20.08
C LEU A 108 6.66 -9.95 -19.89
N GLN A 109 5.96 -10.26 -20.98
CA GLN A 109 4.72 -11.05 -20.94
C GLN A 109 4.94 -12.43 -20.29
N LYS A 110 5.99 -13.15 -20.68
CA LYS A 110 6.30 -14.48 -20.12
C LYS A 110 6.62 -14.43 -18.62
N GLU A 111 7.33 -13.40 -18.16
CA GLU A 111 7.61 -13.20 -16.74
C GLU A 111 6.35 -12.82 -15.95
N LEU A 112 5.48 -11.96 -16.50
CA LEU A 112 4.18 -11.66 -15.90
C LEU A 112 3.31 -12.91 -15.77
N ASP A 113 3.23 -13.74 -16.81
CA ASP A 113 2.49 -15.00 -16.79
C ASP A 113 3.00 -15.93 -15.68
N LYS A 114 4.33 -16.02 -15.54
CA LYS A 114 4.97 -16.80 -14.48
C LYS A 114 4.64 -16.24 -13.10
N ILE A 115 4.68 -14.92 -12.92
CA ILE A 115 4.33 -14.27 -11.66
C ILE A 115 2.87 -14.51 -11.31
N PHE A 116 1.93 -14.27 -12.23
CA PHE A 116 0.49 -14.49 -12.00
C PHE A 116 0.10 -15.96 -11.84
N LYS A 117 0.89 -16.89 -12.38
CA LYS A 117 0.70 -18.32 -12.12
C LYS A 117 1.18 -18.72 -10.73
N ASN A 118 2.28 -18.13 -10.27
CA ASN A 118 2.90 -18.46 -8.99
C ASN A 118 2.20 -17.76 -7.82
N LYS A 119 1.93 -16.46 -7.95
CA LYS A 119 1.11 -15.68 -7.03
C LYS A 119 -0.34 -15.97 -7.41
N LYS A 120 -1.16 -16.51 -6.52
CA LYS A 120 -2.58 -16.80 -6.80
C LYS A 120 -3.50 -15.59 -6.63
N TYR A 121 -3.00 -14.55 -5.95
CA TYR A 121 -3.78 -13.40 -5.48
C TYR A 121 -3.05 -12.09 -5.80
N PHE A 122 -3.83 -11.03 -6.02
CA PHE A 122 -3.35 -9.64 -6.02
C PHE A 122 -2.75 -9.28 -4.64
N PRO A 123 -1.84 -8.30 -4.58
CA PRO A 123 -1.33 -7.79 -3.30
C PRO A 123 -2.46 -7.28 -2.40
N SER A 124 -2.25 -7.35 -1.09
CA SER A 124 -3.19 -6.87 -0.07
C SER A 124 -3.42 -5.36 -0.12
N VAL A 125 -2.35 -4.57 -0.32
CA VAL A 125 -2.32 -3.12 -0.17
C VAL A 125 -2.01 -2.43 -1.51
N GLU A 126 -2.81 -1.41 -1.85
CA GLU A 126 -2.60 -0.50 -3.00
C GLU A 126 -1.79 0.74 -2.62
N MET A 127 -1.92 1.19 -1.36
CA MET A 127 -1.26 2.39 -0.86
C MET A 127 -1.26 2.41 0.67
N MET A 128 -0.25 3.04 1.25
CA MET A 128 -0.23 3.41 2.66
C MET A 128 0.08 4.91 2.78
N THR A 129 -0.56 5.58 3.73
CA THR A 129 -0.17 6.93 4.16
C THR A 129 -0.33 7.07 5.67
N ILE A 130 0.30 8.10 6.24
CA ILE A 130 0.41 8.28 7.68
C ILE A 130 -0.04 9.69 8.07
N ASP A 131 -0.84 9.78 9.13
CA ASP A 131 -1.17 11.03 9.80
C ASP A 131 -0.81 10.95 11.28
N GLY A 132 0.29 11.59 11.67
CA GLY A 132 0.84 11.51 13.01
C GLY A 132 1.25 10.07 13.38
N HIS A 133 0.47 9.43 14.25
CA HIS A 133 0.67 8.05 14.68
C HIS A 133 -0.40 7.09 14.14
N TYR A 134 -1.13 7.49 13.10
CA TYR A 134 -2.15 6.66 12.48
C TYR A 134 -1.74 6.24 11.08
N ALA A 135 -1.89 4.96 10.75
CA ALA A 135 -1.74 4.46 9.40
C ALA A 135 -3.10 4.30 8.72
N PHE A 136 -3.16 4.77 7.47
CA PHE A 136 -4.27 4.55 6.55
C PHE A 136 -3.78 3.59 5.47
N VAL A 137 -4.25 2.36 5.52
CA VAL A 137 -3.86 1.26 4.64
C VAL A 137 -4.98 1.03 3.63
N PHE A 138 -4.75 1.45 2.39
CA PHE A 138 -5.69 1.31 1.30
C PHE A 138 -5.58 -0.08 0.70
N LEU A 139 -6.62 -0.88 0.85
CA LEU A 139 -6.67 -2.24 0.35
C LEU A 139 -6.82 -2.27 -1.17
N TYR A 140 -6.14 -3.23 -1.80
CA TYR A 140 -6.22 -3.40 -3.23
C TYR A 140 -7.65 -3.79 -3.65
N LYS A 141 -8.20 -3.05 -4.63
CA LYS A 141 -9.47 -3.36 -5.28
C LYS A 141 -9.22 -3.70 -6.75
N TYR A 142 -9.42 -4.96 -7.13
CA TYR A 142 -9.42 -5.31 -8.55
C TYR A 142 -10.69 -4.78 -9.21
N LYS A 143 -10.49 -3.99 -10.27
CA LYS A 143 -11.57 -3.57 -11.16
C LYS A 143 -11.54 -4.49 -12.37
N ASP A 144 -12.63 -5.21 -12.62
CA ASP A 144 -12.78 -5.88 -13.90
C ASP A 144 -13.01 -4.82 -14.97
N ALA A 145 -12.08 -4.68 -15.92
CA ALA A 145 -12.15 -3.70 -17.01
C ALA A 145 -13.46 -3.80 -17.84
N ASN A 146 -14.15 -4.94 -17.76
CA ASN A 146 -15.40 -5.19 -18.47
C ASN A 146 -16.67 -4.83 -17.67
N LYS A 147 -16.56 -4.51 -16.38
CA LYS A 147 -17.70 -4.07 -15.56
C LYS A 147 -17.68 -2.56 -15.44
N LYS A 148 -18.71 -1.91 -16.00
CA LYS A 148 -19.07 -0.51 -15.69
C LYS A 148 -19.54 -0.44 -14.24
N GLU A 149 -18.62 -0.45 -13.27
CA GLU A 149 -18.96 -0.08 -11.90
C GLU A 149 -19.21 1.44 -11.83
N THR A 150 -20.33 1.81 -11.23
CA THR A 150 -20.89 3.17 -11.19
C THR A 150 -20.22 4.09 -10.15
N ASN A 151 -19.27 3.60 -9.36
CA ASN A 151 -18.50 4.42 -8.41
C ASN A 151 -17.02 3.98 -8.35
N ASN A 152 -16.28 4.27 -9.41
CA ASN A 152 -14.87 3.90 -9.57
C ASN A 152 -13.89 4.51 -8.54
N ASN A 153 -14.36 5.39 -7.67
CA ASN A 153 -13.50 6.17 -6.78
C ASN A 153 -13.51 5.69 -5.33
N GLU A 154 -14.42 4.81 -4.96
CA GLU A 154 -14.46 4.24 -3.61
C GLU A 154 -13.20 3.43 -3.30
N ARG A 155 -12.68 3.57 -2.08
CA ARG A 155 -11.50 2.85 -1.58
C ARG A 155 -11.75 2.33 -0.18
N PHE A 156 -11.43 1.05 0.04
CA PHE A 156 -11.44 0.44 1.36
C PHE A 156 -10.15 0.80 2.08
N VAL A 157 -10.26 1.35 3.28
CA VAL A 157 -9.14 1.84 4.06
C VAL A 157 -9.22 1.25 5.46
N ASP A 158 -8.21 0.46 5.81
CA ASP A 158 -7.99 0.02 7.19
C ASP A 158 -7.18 1.06 7.93
N ILE A 159 -7.56 1.33 9.18
CA ILE A 159 -6.93 2.37 10.00
C ILE A 159 -6.35 1.75 11.25
N PHE A 160 -5.10 2.11 11.54
CA PHE A 160 -4.35 1.61 12.69
C PHE A 160 -3.81 2.76 13.52
N ASP A 161 -3.93 2.63 14.83
CA ASP A 161 -3.16 3.41 15.81
C ASP A 161 -1.82 2.70 16.04
N LEU A 162 -0.74 3.34 15.59
CA LEU A 162 0.62 2.80 15.60
C LEU A 162 1.32 2.97 16.95
N ASN A 163 0.79 3.79 17.85
CA ASN A 163 1.33 3.91 19.21
C ASN A 163 0.77 2.80 20.11
N ASN A 164 -0.50 2.46 19.94
CA ASN A 164 -1.18 1.39 20.69
C ASN A 164 -1.22 0.06 19.93
N GLU A 165 -0.61 -0.02 18.75
CA GLU A 165 -0.53 -1.23 17.90
C GLU A 165 -1.92 -1.82 17.61
N LYS A 166 -2.91 -0.96 17.42
CA LYS A 166 -4.33 -1.31 17.43
C LYS A 166 -5.02 -1.00 16.11
N PHE A 167 -5.77 -1.96 15.60
CA PHE A 167 -6.73 -1.72 14.52
C PHE A 167 -7.92 -0.91 15.03
N ILE A 168 -8.22 0.19 14.35
CA ILE A 168 -9.33 1.10 14.68
C ILE A 168 -10.60 0.70 13.94
N GLY A 169 -10.50 0.45 12.64
CA GLY A 169 -11.66 0.11 11.81
C GLY A 169 -11.36 0.21 10.31
N SER A 170 -12.28 -0.32 9.51
CA SER A 170 -12.27 -0.20 8.05
C SER A 170 -13.32 0.79 7.59
N TYR A 171 -12.96 1.65 6.64
CA TYR A 171 -13.81 2.70 6.11
C TYR A 171 -13.82 2.70 4.58
N ILE A 172 -14.85 3.30 3.99
CA ILE A 172 -14.93 3.54 2.54
C ILE A 172 -14.70 5.02 2.28
N PHE A 173 -13.61 5.32 1.58
CA PHE A 173 -13.24 6.68 1.19
C PHE A 173 -13.76 6.96 -0.22
N PRO A 174 -14.32 8.14 -0.50
CA PRO A 174 -15.01 8.42 -1.78
C PRO A 174 -14.06 8.67 -2.96
N SER A 175 -12.76 8.84 -2.69
CA SER A 175 -11.73 9.05 -3.71
C SER A 175 -10.38 8.49 -3.27
N ARG A 176 -9.46 8.40 -4.23
CA ARG A 176 -8.04 8.24 -3.95
C ARG A 176 -7.48 9.60 -3.54
N PHE A 177 -6.90 9.67 -2.36
CA PHE A 177 -6.18 10.86 -1.90
C PHE A 177 -4.68 10.68 -2.15
N ASN A 178 -3.98 11.78 -2.43
CA ASN A 178 -2.53 11.77 -2.60
C ASN A 178 -1.82 11.63 -1.25
N THR A 179 -2.35 12.24 -0.20
CA THR A 179 -1.80 12.15 1.16
C THR A 179 -2.87 12.51 2.19
N ILE A 180 -2.68 12.07 3.42
CA ILE A 180 -3.48 12.45 4.58
C ILE A 180 -2.54 13.05 5.62
N LYS A 181 -2.77 14.30 6.02
CA LYS A 181 -1.98 14.99 7.06
C LYS A 181 -2.81 15.97 7.87
N TYR A 182 -2.56 16.01 9.17
CA TYR A 182 -3.14 16.93 10.15
C TYR A 182 -4.68 16.87 10.20
N GLY A 183 -5.26 15.66 10.08
CA GLY A 183 -6.71 15.49 10.07
C GLY A 183 -7.39 15.84 8.75
N TYR A 184 -6.64 15.93 7.65
CA TYR A 184 -7.17 16.25 6.33
C TYR A 184 -6.62 15.31 5.26
N ALA A 185 -7.49 14.93 4.32
CA ALA A 185 -7.11 14.25 3.10
C ALA A 185 -6.96 15.26 1.96
N TYR A 186 -5.91 15.11 1.15
CA TYR A 186 -5.59 16.01 0.04
C TYR A 186 -5.64 15.25 -1.28
N ASP A 187 -6.39 15.78 -2.24
CA ASP A 187 -6.53 15.25 -3.60
C ASP A 187 -6.03 16.28 -4.61
N GLY A 188 -5.08 15.88 -5.45
CA GLY A 188 -4.53 16.68 -6.53
C GLY A 188 -5.38 16.52 -7.78
N ASN A 189 -6.00 17.62 -8.22
CA ASN A 189 -6.89 17.66 -9.35
C ASN A 189 -6.44 18.72 -10.38
N ARG A 190 -7.21 18.85 -11.46
CA ARG A 190 -7.11 19.97 -12.40
C ARG A 190 -8.48 20.60 -12.58
N ASP A 191 -8.51 21.92 -12.69
CA ASP A 191 -9.74 22.65 -13.02
C ASP A 191 -10.09 22.49 -14.51
N GLN A 192 -11.15 23.18 -14.95
CA GLN A 192 -11.64 23.13 -16.34
C GLN A 192 -10.63 23.70 -17.36
N GLU A 193 -9.72 24.57 -16.90
CA GLU A 193 -8.68 25.19 -17.73
C GLU A 193 -7.37 24.39 -17.67
N GLY A 194 -7.32 23.34 -16.85
CA GLY A 194 -6.17 22.46 -16.70
C GLY A 194 -5.16 22.91 -15.65
N PHE A 195 -5.43 23.97 -14.89
CA PHE A 195 -4.56 24.39 -13.79
C PHE A 195 -4.66 23.42 -12.62
N ALA A 196 -3.54 23.27 -11.89
CA ALA A 196 -3.49 22.37 -10.74
C ALA A 196 -4.35 22.90 -9.59
N GLU A 197 -5.23 22.03 -9.07
CA GLU A 197 -6.09 22.28 -7.91
C GLU A 197 -5.74 21.29 -6.80
N ILE A 198 -5.72 21.75 -5.54
CA ILE A 198 -5.64 20.85 -4.38
C ILE A 198 -6.96 20.91 -3.63
N ARG A 199 -7.70 19.80 -3.66
CA ARG A 199 -8.91 19.64 -2.88
C ARG A 199 -8.56 19.12 -1.49
N LYS A 200 -9.11 19.76 -0.46
CA LYS A 200 -8.83 19.47 0.95
C LYS A 200 -10.12 19.02 1.62
N TYR A 201 -10.10 17.83 2.23
CA TYR A 201 -11.24 17.23 2.90
C TYR A 201 -10.93 17.00 4.37
N LYS A 202 -11.80 17.47 5.28
CA LYS A 202 -11.64 17.19 6.72
C LYS A 202 -12.02 15.75 7.01
N ILE A 203 -11.15 15.01 7.67
CA ILE A 203 -11.46 13.66 8.15
C ILE A 203 -12.25 13.78 9.46
N ASN A 204 -13.37 13.07 9.54
CA ASN A 204 -14.18 13.00 10.76
C ASN A 204 -13.34 12.36 11.88
N PRO A 205 -13.19 12.98 13.08
CA PRO A 205 -12.39 12.44 14.18
C PRO A 205 -12.69 10.98 14.57
N ILE A 206 -13.92 10.51 14.37
CA ILE A 206 -14.31 9.11 14.66
C ILE A 206 -13.46 8.09 13.90
N VAL A 207 -12.94 8.48 12.73
CA VAL A 207 -12.06 7.67 11.88
C VAL A 207 -10.77 7.27 12.61
N TYR A 208 -10.32 8.09 13.56
CA TYR A 208 -9.17 7.85 14.42
C TYR A 208 -9.51 7.12 15.72
N GLY A 209 -10.75 6.67 15.90
CA GLY A 209 -11.20 5.89 17.06
C GLY A 209 -11.64 6.71 18.27
N SER A 210 -11.89 8.02 18.14
CA SER A 210 -12.44 8.83 19.24
C SER A 210 -13.34 9.98 18.78
N ASP A 211 -14.31 10.34 19.62
CA ASP A 211 -15.07 11.60 19.54
C ASP A 211 -14.23 12.82 19.97
N SER A 212 -12.94 12.63 20.31
CA SER A 212 -12.13 13.62 21.04
C SER A 212 -10.65 13.67 20.60
N VAL A 213 -10.36 13.60 19.30
CA VAL A 213 -8.99 13.86 18.80
C VAL A 213 -8.68 15.35 18.94
N ARG A 214 -7.89 15.72 19.95
CA ARG A 214 -7.23 17.03 19.99
C ARG A 214 -5.97 16.96 19.14
N PHE A 215 -5.98 17.64 18.00
CA PHE A 215 -4.76 17.86 17.22
C PHE A 215 -3.85 18.77 18.05
N ALA A 216 -2.72 18.22 18.53
CA ALA A 216 -1.66 18.96 19.20
C ALA A 216 -0.73 19.62 18.17
#